data_AF-E4XTF7-F1
#
_entry.id   AF-E4XTF7-F1
#
_cell.length_a   1.000
_cell.length_b   1.000
_cell.length_c   1.000
_cell.angle_alpha   90.00
_cell.angle_beta   90.00
_cell.angle_gamma   90.00
#
_symmetry.space_group_name_H-M   'P 1'
#
loop_
_entity.id
_entity.type
_entity.pdbx_description
1 polymer ?
#
loop_
_entity_poly.entity_id
_entity_poly.type
_entity_poly.pdbx_seq_one_letter_code
_entity_poly.pdbx_strand_id
1 'polypeptide(L)'
;MAEVNSFDFLEKLEERNLLHIRDRIFGALDDRDMHNCSQVSKSWQRVVETIRLRRKEKLRMEMGEIGGAGHFWGDDKIISRGGVRNSTDEEDLKKVLRLLALGEKKINLKFWLHDNWEVAESGWTIQFKSANENSGDDGNFYLWISYRRGAKFKATKQEICPWTGEEFHRRELQSEKDGTRQRIKFEDNIRGGCFIRVNITLL
;
A
#
# COMPACT_ATOMS: atom_id res chain seq x y z
N MET A 1 -44.88 -21.20 -17.94
CA MET A 1 -43.48 -21.14 -17.46
C MET A 1 -43.55 -20.70 -16.01
N ALA A 2 -43.10 -21.53 -15.07
CA ALA A 2 -43.07 -21.13 -13.67
C ALA A 2 -42.01 -20.04 -13.50
N GLU A 3 -42.38 -18.89 -12.95
CA GLU A 3 -41.42 -17.90 -12.49
C GLU A 3 -40.54 -18.57 -11.44
N VAL A 4 -39.26 -18.78 -11.78
CA VAL A 4 -38.25 -19.09 -10.77
C VAL A 4 -38.12 -17.81 -9.96
N ASN A 5 -38.78 -17.78 -8.80
CA ASN A 5 -38.57 -16.74 -7.80
C ASN A 5 -37.08 -16.73 -7.47
N SER A 6 -36.35 -15.74 -8.01
CA SER A 6 -34.91 -15.65 -7.77
C SER A 6 -34.73 -15.28 -6.30
N PHE A 7 -34.18 -16.20 -5.53
CA PHE A 7 -33.85 -15.95 -4.13
C PHE A 7 -32.55 -15.14 -4.05
N ASP A 8 -32.64 -13.84 -3.77
CA ASP A 8 -31.47 -13.04 -3.40
C ASP A 8 -31.19 -13.21 -1.90
N PHE A 9 -30.16 -14.01 -1.61
CA PHE A 9 -29.71 -14.26 -0.25
C PHE A 9 -29.39 -12.97 0.52
N LEU A 10 -28.81 -11.95 -0.13
CA LEU A 10 -28.41 -10.72 0.54
C LEU A 10 -29.62 -9.87 0.95
N GLU A 11 -30.61 -9.76 0.07
CA GLU A 11 -31.87 -9.06 0.34
C GLU A 11 -32.57 -9.69 1.54
N LYS A 12 -32.62 -11.02 1.60
CA LYS A 12 -33.27 -11.74 2.72
C LYS A 12 -32.51 -11.61 4.04
N LEU A 13 -31.18 -11.52 4.01
CA LEU A 13 -30.42 -11.21 5.22
C LEU A 13 -30.68 -9.78 5.69
N GLU A 14 -30.81 -8.81 4.77
CA GLU A 14 -31.09 -7.41 5.10
C GLU A 14 -32.51 -7.21 5.64
N GLU A 15 -33.54 -7.76 4.99
CA GLU A 15 -34.93 -7.74 5.45
C GLU A 15 -35.09 -8.27 6.88
N ARG A 16 -34.27 -9.26 7.26
CA ARG A 16 -34.30 -9.90 8.58
C ARG A 16 -33.30 -9.31 9.57
N ASN A 17 -32.61 -8.22 9.21
CA ASN A 17 -31.57 -7.57 10.02
C ASN A 17 -30.43 -8.54 10.45
N LEU A 18 -30.09 -9.50 9.60
CA LEU A 18 -29.04 -10.51 9.81
C LEU A 18 -27.70 -10.09 9.18
N LEU A 19 -27.38 -8.79 9.25
CA LEU A 19 -26.19 -8.22 8.62
C LEU A 19 -24.88 -8.81 9.18
N HIS A 20 -24.88 -9.25 10.44
CA HIS A 20 -23.74 -9.93 11.06
C HIS A 20 -23.39 -11.27 10.39
N ILE A 21 -24.39 -12.01 9.88
CA ILE A 21 -24.17 -13.26 9.14
C ILE A 21 -23.54 -12.94 7.78
N ARG A 22 -24.10 -11.96 7.07
CA ARG A 22 -23.53 -11.45 5.81
C ARG A 22 -22.06 -11.06 6.03
N ASP A 23 -21.79 -10.23 7.02
CA ASP A 23 -20.46 -9.70 7.28
C ASP A 23 -19.48 -10.83 7.66
N ARG A 24 -19.94 -11.89 8.34
CA ARG A 24 -19.13 -13.08 8.64
C ARG A 24 -18.82 -13.91 7.39
N ILE A 25 -19.80 -14.14 6.52
CA ILE A 25 -19.63 -14.89 5.26
C ILE A 25 -18.60 -14.19 4.39
N PHE A 26 -18.84 -12.92 4.07
CA PHE A 26 -17.90 -12.18 3.23
C PHE A 26 -16.59 -11.88 3.96
N GLY A 27 -16.59 -11.83 5.30
CA GLY A 27 -15.39 -11.73 6.12
C GLY A 27 -14.41 -12.88 5.91
N ALA A 28 -14.90 -14.07 5.55
CA ALA A 28 -14.08 -15.24 5.28
C ALA A 28 -13.55 -15.33 3.84
N LEU A 29 -14.02 -14.46 2.93
CA LEU A 29 -13.63 -14.49 1.52
C LEU A 29 -12.32 -13.74 1.27
N ASP A 30 -11.50 -14.31 0.39
CA ASP A 30 -10.29 -13.70 -0.13
C ASP A 30 -10.58 -12.64 -1.21
N ASP A 31 -9.57 -11.92 -1.68
CA ASP A 31 -9.76 -10.84 -2.65
C ASP A 31 -10.29 -11.32 -4.01
N ARG A 32 -9.99 -12.57 -4.39
CA ARG A 32 -10.44 -13.17 -5.65
C ARG A 32 -11.92 -13.54 -5.57
N ASP A 33 -12.33 -14.19 -4.49
CA ASP A 33 -13.72 -14.57 -4.25
C ASP A 33 -14.59 -13.33 -4.07
N MET A 34 -14.10 -12.32 -3.35
CA MET A 34 -14.77 -11.02 -3.24
C MET A 34 -14.97 -10.36 -4.61
N HIS A 35 -13.98 -10.46 -5.51
CA HIS A 35 -14.13 -9.95 -6.88
C HIS A 35 -15.18 -10.72 -7.68
N ASN A 36 -15.22 -12.05 -7.57
CA ASN A 36 -16.23 -12.87 -8.25
C ASN A 36 -17.64 -12.56 -7.73
N CYS A 37 -17.80 -12.47 -6.40
CA CYS A 37 -19.05 -12.06 -5.76
C CYS A 37 -19.54 -10.69 -6.26
N SER A 38 -18.63 -9.74 -6.50
CA SER A 38 -19.03 -8.41 -7.00
C SER A 38 -19.58 -8.42 -8.43
N GLN A 39 -19.42 -9.53 -9.17
CA GLN A 39 -19.96 -9.66 -10.54
C GLN A 39 -21.37 -10.27 -10.56
N VAL A 40 -21.90 -10.76 -9.43
CA VAL A 40 -23.19 -11.47 -9.38
C VAL A 40 -24.37 -10.53 -9.66
N SER A 41 -24.44 -9.41 -8.96
CA SER A 41 -25.48 -8.39 -9.16
C SER A 41 -25.04 -7.05 -8.56
N LYS A 42 -25.80 -5.98 -8.85
CA LYS A 42 -25.55 -4.65 -8.25
C LYS A 42 -25.66 -4.66 -6.72
N SER A 43 -26.54 -5.50 -6.16
CA SER A 43 -26.69 -5.66 -4.70
C SER A 43 -25.41 -6.25 -4.10
N TRP A 44 -24.91 -7.33 -4.69
CA TRP A 44 -23.66 -7.97 -4.28
C TRP A 44 -22.45 -7.04 -4.42
N GLN A 45 -22.38 -6.28 -5.51
CA GLN A 45 -21.34 -5.29 -5.72
C GLN A 45 -21.30 -4.26 -4.57
N ARG A 46 -22.44 -3.69 -4.18
CA ARG A 46 -22.53 -2.71 -3.09
C ARG A 46 -22.11 -3.30 -1.74
N VAL A 47 -22.49 -4.54 -1.47
CA VAL A 47 -22.09 -5.25 -0.24
C VAL A 47 -20.58 -5.47 -0.22
N VAL A 48 -20.00 -5.96 -1.32
CA VAL A 48 -18.55 -6.15 -1.47
C VAL A 48 -17.79 -4.82 -1.30
N GLU A 49 -18.26 -3.75 -1.91
CA GLU A 49 -17.66 -2.41 -1.78
C GLU A 49 -17.68 -1.93 -0.33
N THR A 50 -18.81 -2.10 0.36
CA THR A 50 -18.96 -1.74 1.78
C THR A 50 -17.99 -2.51 2.66
N ILE A 51 -17.84 -3.82 2.44
CA ILE A 51 -16.91 -4.65 3.21
C ILE A 51 -15.46 -4.28 2.91
N ARG A 52 -15.11 -4.00 1.64
CA ARG A 52 -13.78 -3.51 1.27
C ARG A 52 -13.44 -2.19 1.95
N LEU A 53 -14.39 -1.25 1.99
CA LEU A 53 -14.22 0.02 2.70
C LEU A 53 -13.94 -0.19 4.19
N ARG A 54 -14.76 -1.02 4.87
CA ARG A 54 -14.55 -1.35 6.29
C ARG A 54 -13.22 -2.06 6.55
N ARG A 55 -12.83 -3.02 5.71
CA ARG A 55 -11.52 -3.69 5.81
C ARG A 55 -10.37 -2.68 5.66
N LYS A 56 -10.47 -1.76 4.71
CA LYS A 56 -9.49 -0.71 4.50
C LYS A 56 -9.39 0.24 5.70
N GLU A 57 -10.52 0.68 6.24
CA GLU A 57 -10.58 1.54 7.43
C GLU A 57 -9.98 0.85 8.66
N LYS A 58 -10.32 -0.43 8.88
CA LYS A 58 -9.72 -1.23 9.95
C LYS A 58 -8.21 -1.33 9.81
N LEU A 59 -7.72 -1.63 8.61
CA LEU A 59 -6.29 -1.73 8.36
C LEU A 59 -5.57 -0.37 8.55
N ARG A 60 -6.18 0.73 8.12
CA ARG A 60 -5.67 2.09 8.40
C ARG A 60 -5.59 2.38 9.90
N MET A 61 -6.60 1.97 10.68
CA MET A 61 -6.59 2.12 12.14
C MET A 61 -5.48 1.27 12.78
N GLU A 62 -5.29 0.03 12.33
CA GLU A 62 -4.23 -0.86 12.82
C GLU A 62 -2.83 -0.33 12.51
N MET A 63 -2.65 0.29 11.34
CA MET A 63 -1.38 0.90 10.92
C MET A 63 -1.14 2.27 11.56
N GLY A 64 -2.18 2.91 12.09
CA GLY A 64 -2.11 4.28 12.60
C GLY A 64 -1.93 5.34 11.50
N GLU A 65 -1.97 6.61 11.89
CA GLU A 65 -1.96 7.76 10.96
C GLU A 65 -0.71 7.83 10.08
N ILE A 66 0.39 7.20 10.51
CA ILE A 66 1.71 7.26 9.89
C ILE A 66 2.19 5.91 9.35
N GLY A 67 1.40 4.84 9.49
CA GLY A 67 1.79 3.48 9.10
C GLY A 67 1.73 3.23 7.60
N GLY A 68 1.94 4.24 6.76
CA GLY A 68 2.07 4.07 5.33
C GLY A 68 0.80 4.23 4.49
N ALA A 69 -0.37 4.47 5.11
CA ALA A 69 -1.55 4.96 4.40
C ALA A 69 -1.46 6.48 4.16
N GLY A 70 -1.88 6.95 2.99
CA GLY A 70 -1.83 8.38 2.65
C GLY A 70 -0.41 8.91 2.46
N HIS A 71 -0.27 10.24 2.41
CA HIS A 71 1.04 10.90 2.37
C HIS A 71 1.40 11.43 3.75
N PHE A 72 2.69 11.43 4.07
CA PHE A 72 3.23 11.93 5.33
C PHE A 72 4.30 13.00 5.11
N TRP A 73 4.22 14.09 5.87
CA TRP A 73 5.11 15.27 5.75
C TRP A 73 5.60 15.81 7.11
N GLY A 74 5.53 15.00 8.17
CA GLY A 74 5.94 15.42 9.52
C GLY A 74 7.40 15.12 9.85
N ASP A 75 7.79 15.41 11.10
CA ASP A 75 9.12 15.10 11.65
C ASP A 75 9.35 13.58 11.72
N ASP A 76 10.12 13.07 10.76
CA ASP A 76 10.36 11.65 10.53
C ASP A 76 11.78 11.23 10.98
N LYS A 77 12.32 11.81 12.06
CA LYS A 77 13.54 11.29 12.71
C LYS A 77 13.28 9.93 13.39
N ILE A 78 14.30 9.27 13.94
CA ILE A 78 14.08 8.00 14.68
C ILE A 78 13.27 8.23 15.96
N ILE A 79 12.49 7.23 16.37
CA ILE A 79 11.67 7.31 17.60
C ILE A 79 12.53 7.60 18.83
N SER A 80 13.72 7.00 18.94
CA SER A 80 14.65 7.24 20.05
C SER A 80 15.21 8.66 20.11
N ARG A 81 14.94 9.49 19.09
CA ARG A 81 15.28 10.92 19.03
C ARG A 81 14.04 11.82 19.04
N GLY A 82 12.85 11.27 19.32
CA GLY A 82 11.59 12.00 19.37
C GLY A 82 10.86 12.09 18.03
N GLY A 83 11.19 11.22 17.07
CA GLY A 83 10.42 11.07 15.83
C GLY A 83 9.18 10.19 16.00
N VAL A 84 8.32 10.17 14.99
CA VAL A 84 7.01 9.51 15.09
C VAL A 84 7.02 8.04 14.65
N ARG A 85 8.01 7.60 13.86
CA ARG A 85 8.15 6.20 13.40
C ARG A 85 9.58 5.83 13.01
N ASN A 86 9.85 4.53 12.94
CA ASN A 86 11.08 3.98 12.37
C ASN A 86 10.91 3.65 10.86
N SER A 87 11.93 3.05 10.25
CA SER A 87 11.84 2.56 8.86
C SER A 87 10.74 1.49 8.73
N THR A 88 10.16 1.43 7.53
CA THR A 88 9.19 0.44 7.10
C THR A 88 9.86 -0.91 6.98
N ASP A 89 9.38 -1.89 7.73
CA ASP A 89 9.85 -3.27 7.67
C ASP A 89 9.00 -4.14 6.71
N GLU A 90 9.32 -5.44 6.62
CA GLU A 90 8.60 -6.38 5.76
C GLU A 90 7.10 -6.49 6.09
N GLU A 91 6.73 -6.49 7.37
CA GLU A 91 5.33 -6.63 7.80
C GLU A 91 4.53 -5.36 7.51
N ASP A 92 5.13 -4.19 7.68
CA ASP A 92 4.55 -2.92 7.27
C ASP A 92 4.37 -2.87 5.74
N LEU A 93 5.35 -3.35 4.96
CA LEU A 93 5.21 -3.45 3.50
C LEU A 93 4.05 -4.38 3.11
N LYS A 94 3.89 -5.56 3.74
CA LYS A 94 2.73 -6.44 3.49
C LYS A 94 1.41 -5.73 3.76
N LYS A 95 1.29 -5.01 4.88
CA LYS A 95 0.08 -4.23 5.19
C LYS A 95 -0.17 -3.11 4.16
N VAL A 96 0.88 -2.41 3.70
CA VAL A 96 0.76 -1.40 2.65
C VAL A 96 0.26 -2.03 1.34
N LEU A 97 0.77 -3.19 0.96
CA LEU A 97 0.30 -3.92 -0.22
C LEU A 97 -1.17 -4.37 -0.09
N ARG A 98 -1.61 -4.78 1.11
CA ARG A 98 -3.03 -5.05 1.39
C ARG A 98 -3.89 -3.79 1.24
N LEU A 99 -3.42 -2.62 1.68
CA LEU A 99 -4.13 -1.36 1.45
C LEU A 99 -4.30 -1.08 -0.05
N LEU A 100 -3.24 -1.28 -0.85
CA LEU A 100 -3.31 -1.13 -2.30
C LEU A 100 -4.32 -2.11 -2.92
N ALA A 101 -4.35 -3.36 -2.47
CA ALA A 101 -5.33 -4.36 -2.90
C ALA A 101 -6.78 -3.96 -2.56
N LEU A 102 -6.98 -3.27 -1.44
CA LEU A 102 -8.26 -2.68 -1.02
C LEU A 102 -8.58 -1.34 -1.72
N GLY A 103 -7.75 -0.92 -2.68
CA GLY A 103 -7.98 0.27 -3.50
C GLY A 103 -7.46 1.56 -2.89
N GLU A 104 -6.57 1.50 -1.90
CA GLU A 104 -5.78 2.67 -1.51
C GLU A 104 -4.94 3.16 -2.69
N LYS A 105 -4.96 4.48 -2.92
CA LYS A 105 -4.17 5.08 -4.02
C LYS A 105 -2.96 5.86 -3.53
N LYS A 106 -2.97 6.27 -2.27
CA LYS A 106 -1.90 7.08 -1.67
C LYS A 106 -1.28 6.30 -0.53
N ILE A 107 0.02 6.13 -0.60
CA ILE A 107 0.81 5.45 0.43
C ILE A 107 2.08 6.24 0.70
N ASN A 108 2.72 5.97 1.84
CA ASN A 108 4.00 6.55 2.18
C ASN A 108 4.92 5.51 2.80
N LEU A 109 6.19 5.57 2.47
CA LEU A 109 7.18 4.60 2.88
C LEU A 109 8.39 5.34 3.43
N LYS A 110 9.12 4.70 4.35
CA LYS A 110 10.35 5.23 4.91
C LYS A 110 11.40 4.13 4.96
N PHE A 111 12.51 4.30 4.27
CA PHE A 111 13.58 3.31 4.23
C PHE A 111 14.85 3.87 4.86
N TRP A 112 15.63 3.01 5.49
CA TRP A 112 17.04 3.29 5.74
C TRP A 112 17.82 3.21 4.43
N LEU A 113 18.91 3.96 4.37
CA LEU A 113 19.77 4.06 3.19
C LEU A 113 20.38 2.72 2.72
N HIS A 114 20.45 1.71 3.59
CA HIS A 114 20.97 0.37 3.27
C HIS A 114 19.87 -0.70 3.21
N ASP A 115 18.60 -0.31 3.33
CA ASP A 115 17.50 -1.26 3.24
C ASP A 115 17.45 -1.88 1.85
N ASN A 116 17.13 -3.17 1.80
CA ASN A 116 16.82 -3.90 0.59
C ASN A 116 15.65 -4.82 0.89
N TRP A 117 14.51 -4.57 0.27
CA TRP A 117 13.27 -5.29 0.53
C TRP A 117 12.67 -5.74 -0.79
N GLU A 118 12.18 -6.98 -0.86
CA GLU A 118 11.30 -7.45 -1.93
C GLU A 118 10.16 -8.23 -1.28
N VAL A 119 8.94 -7.72 -1.42
CA VAL A 119 7.75 -8.25 -0.73
C VAL A 119 6.62 -8.41 -1.72
N ALA A 120 5.90 -9.52 -1.61
CA ALA A 120 4.71 -9.83 -2.38
C ALA A 120 3.54 -10.12 -1.44
N GLU A 121 2.39 -9.49 -1.67
CA GLU A 121 1.18 -9.66 -0.85
C GLU A 121 -0.05 -9.22 -1.64
N SER A 122 -1.16 -9.96 -1.52
CA SER A 122 -2.44 -9.67 -2.21
C SER A 122 -2.32 -9.40 -3.72
N GLY A 123 -1.37 -10.08 -4.39
CA GLY A 123 -1.12 -9.94 -5.83
C GLY A 123 -0.36 -8.66 -6.22
N TRP A 124 0.05 -7.84 -5.24
CA TRP A 124 0.98 -6.74 -5.42
C TRP A 124 2.41 -7.18 -5.09
N THR A 125 3.38 -6.49 -5.66
CA THR A 125 4.80 -6.62 -5.32
C THR A 125 5.41 -5.24 -5.14
N ILE A 126 6.27 -5.10 -4.14
CA ILE A 126 7.09 -3.91 -3.93
C ILE A 126 8.54 -4.34 -3.72
N GLN A 127 9.46 -3.60 -4.34
CA GLN A 127 10.88 -3.81 -4.14
C GLN A 127 11.57 -2.47 -3.92
N PHE A 128 12.34 -2.36 -2.85
CA PHE A 128 13.27 -1.25 -2.61
C PHE A 128 14.69 -1.80 -2.68
N LYS A 129 15.53 -1.17 -3.49
CA LYS A 129 16.95 -1.50 -3.62
C LYS A 129 17.78 -0.27 -3.35
N SER A 130 18.79 -0.43 -2.48
CA SER A 130 19.69 0.65 -2.09
C SER A 130 20.83 0.84 -3.08
N ALA A 131 21.39 2.05 -3.09
CA ALA A 131 22.55 2.44 -3.90
C ALA A 131 23.89 1.84 -3.42
N ASN A 132 23.90 0.99 -2.39
CA ASN A 132 25.15 0.53 -1.74
C ASN A 132 25.95 -0.41 -2.66
N GLU A 133 27.24 -0.11 -2.86
CA GLU A 133 28.17 -0.75 -3.80
C GLU A 133 28.37 -2.25 -3.58
N ASN A 134 28.16 -2.77 -2.37
CA ASN A 134 28.21 -4.22 -2.10
C ASN A 134 27.11 -5.02 -2.82
N SER A 135 26.20 -4.34 -3.52
CA SER A 135 25.09 -4.91 -4.30
C SER A 135 25.36 -4.97 -5.81
N GLY A 136 26.55 -4.55 -6.28
CA GLY A 136 26.91 -4.53 -7.70
C GLY A 136 26.14 -3.50 -8.54
N ASP A 137 25.68 -2.40 -7.92
CA ASP A 137 24.74 -1.44 -8.52
C ASP A 137 25.40 -0.15 -9.03
N ASP A 138 24.67 0.58 -9.87
CA ASP A 138 25.12 1.80 -10.56
C ASP A 138 25.09 3.09 -9.69
N GLY A 139 25.09 2.93 -8.36
CA GLY A 139 25.03 4.03 -7.40
C GLY A 139 23.64 4.66 -7.22
N ASN A 140 22.56 4.02 -7.69
CA ASN A 140 21.20 4.55 -7.57
C ASN A 140 20.30 3.72 -6.65
N PHE A 141 19.32 4.39 -6.06
CA PHE A 141 18.18 3.75 -5.45
C PHE A 141 17.11 3.45 -6.47
N TYR A 142 16.38 2.39 -6.19
CA TYR A 142 15.25 1.98 -6.99
C TYR A 142 14.09 1.57 -6.11
N LEU A 143 12.90 1.99 -6.53
CA LEU A 143 11.64 1.50 -5.96
C LEU A 143 10.75 1.01 -7.09
N TRP A 144 10.40 -0.27 -7.04
CA TRP A 144 9.45 -0.89 -7.94
C TRP A 144 8.13 -1.15 -7.24
N ILE A 145 7.03 -0.90 -7.93
CA ILE A 145 5.69 -1.35 -7.54
C ILE A 145 5.04 -2.03 -8.74
N SER A 146 4.41 -3.19 -8.53
CA SER A 146 3.69 -3.88 -9.58
C SER A 146 2.42 -4.58 -9.09
N TYR A 147 1.41 -4.56 -9.96
CA TYR A 147 0.18 -5.34 -9.86
C TYR A 147 -0.19 -5.80 -11.27
N ARG A 148 -0.30 -7.13 -11.49
CA ARG A 148 -0.71 -7.85 -12.72
C ARG A 148 -0.05 -7.43 -14.05
N ARG A 149 -0.03 -6.14 -14.44
CA ARG A 149 0.56 -5.56 -15.67
C ARG A 149 1.24 -4.19 -15.47
N GLY A 150 1.46 -3.77 -14.23
CA GLY A 150 2.14 -2.52 -13.87
C GLY A 150 1.16 -1.41 -13.51
N ALA A 151 1.33 -0.81 -12.34
CA ALA A 151 0.54 0.31 -11.86
C ALA A 151 1.38 1.57 -11.95
N LYS A 152 1.08 2.49 -12.89
CA LYS A 152 1.80 3.75 -12.99
C LYS A 152 1.62 4.52 -11.70
N PHE A 153 2.67 5.20 -11.26
CA PHE A 153 2.63 6.01 -10.06
C PHE A 153 3.50 7.23 -10.20
N LYS A 154 3.18 8.25 -9.41
CA LYS A 154 4.09 9.34 -9.12
C LYS A 154 4.54 9.23 -7.67
N ALA A 155 5.73 9.71 -7.38
CA ALA A 155 6.27 9.73 -6.05
C ALA A 155 6.89 11.08 -5.74
N THR A 156 6.89 11.46 -4.48
CA THR A 156 7.75 12.52 -3.96
C THR A 156 8.72 11.87 -2.99
N LYS A 157 10.00 11.90 -3.36
CA LYS A 157 11.11 11.43 -2.55
C LYS A 157 11.66 12.58 -1.71
N GLN A 158 12.07 12.29 -0.49
CA GLN A 158 12.73 13.21 0.40
C GLN A 158 13.71 12.49 1.30
N GLU A 159 14.90 13.07 1.50
CA GLU A 159 15.88 12.59 2.47
C GLU A 159 15.63 13.26 3.81
N ILE A 160 15.85 12.52 4.89
CA ILE A 160 15.59 12.98 6.25
C ILE A 160 16.77 12.58 7.11
N CYS A 161 17.30 13.51 7.91
CA CYS A 161 18.30 13.22 8.92
C CYS A 161 17.66 12.47 10.11
N PRO A 162 18.03 11.20 10.40
CA PRO A 162 17.49 10.44 11.52
C PRO A 162 17.64 11.07 12.90
N TRP A 163 18.57 12.02 13.06
CA TRP A 163 18.91 12.60 14.36
C TRP A 163 18.18 13.92 14.59
N THR A 164 18.13 14.78 13.58
CA THR A 164 17.56 16.13 13.69
C THR A 164 16.14 16.22 13.12
N GLY A 165 15.77 15.33 12.20
CA GLY A 165 14.53 15.41 11.43
C GLY A 165 14.58 16.40 10.27
N GLU A 166 15.74 17.04 10.05
CA GLU A 166 15.93 17.95 8.92
C GLU A 166 15.71 17.22 7.61
N GLU A 167 15.00 17.88 6.70
CA GLU A 167 14.59 17.30 5.43
C GLU A 167 15.36 17.93 4.27
N PHE A 168 15.78 17.12 3.32
CA PHE A 168 16.62 17.53 2.20
C PHE A 168 16.12 16.95 0.88
N HIS A 169 16.54 17.58 -0.22
CA HIS A 169 16.45 17.04 -1.59
C HIS A 169 15.06 16.48 -1.95
N ARG A 170 14.00 17.22 -1.61
CA ARG A 170 12.63 16.87 -1.99
C ARG A 170 12.49 16.93 -3.51
N ARG A 171 12.07 15.83 -4.13
CA ARG A 171 11.93 15.74 -5.59
C ARG A 171 10.70 14.92 -5.97
N GLU A 172 9.94 15.44 -6.94
CA GLU A 172 8.89 14.67 -7.60
C GLU A 172 9.48 13.77 -8.70
N LEU A 173 9.00 12.54 -8.75
CA LEU A 173 9.44 11.49 -9.65
C LEU A 173 8.21 10.85 -10.29
N GLN A 174 8.33 10.49 -11.56
CA GLN A 174 7.32 9.73 -12.28
C GLN A 174 7.83 8.31 -12.48
N SER A 175 6.96 7.31 -12.34
CA SER A 175 7.34 5.94 -12.59
C SER A 175 7.55 5.70 -14.09
N GLU A 176 8.59 4.96 -14.41
CA GLU A 176 8.87 4.47 -15.75
C GLU A 176 8.61 2.96 -15.82
N LYS A 177 8.24 2.49 -17.01
CA LYS A 177 7.99 1.08 -17.24
C LYS A 177 9.32 0.33 -17.29
N ASP A 178 9.45 -0.70 -16.45
CA ASP A 178 10.59 -1.61 -16.40
C ASP A 178 10.07 -3.05 -16.52
N GLY A 179 10.07 -3.57 -17.76
CA GLY A 179 9.42 -4.85 -18.09
C GLY A 179 7.93 -4.85 -17.75
N THR A 180 7.53 -5.65 -16.76
CA THR A 180 6.15 -5.75 -16.25
C THR A 180 5.90 -4.90 -14.99
N ARG A 181 6.93 -4.21 -14.49
CA ARG A 181 6.90 -3.38 -13.28
C ARG A 181 6.92 -1.90 -13.63
N GLN A 182 6.57 -1.06 -12.67
CA GLN A 182 6.79 0.39 -12.72
C GLN A 182 7.85 0.75 -11.68
N ARG A 183 8.78 1.63 -12.05
CA ARG A 183 9.97 1.92 -11.26
C ARG A 183 10.23 3.41 -11.18
N ILE A 184 10.69 3.88 -10.03
CA ILE A 184 11.41 5.15 -9.92
C ILE A 184 12.88 4.87 -9.62
N LYS A 185 13.76 5.67 -10.23
CA LYS A 185 15.20 5.67 -10.02
C LYS A 185 15.60 7.03 -9.44
N PHE A 186 16.44 7.07 -8.41
CA PHE A 186 16.93 8.31 -7.84
C PHE A 186 18.27 8.12 -7.13
N GLU A 187 19.06 9.20 -7.08
CA GLU A 187 20.38 9.23 -6.44
C GLU A 187 20.27 9.61 -4.95
N ASP A 188 21.30 9.22 -4.19
CA ASP A 188 21.62 9.84 -2.91
C ASP A 188 22.31 11.17 -3.13
N ASN A 189 21.96 12.19 -2.33
CA ASN A 189 22.71 13.43 -2.29
C ASN A 189 23.39 13.68 -0.94
N ILE A 190 23.27 12.77 0.04
CA ILE A 190 23.84 12.96 1.38
C ILE A 190 24.73 11.79 1.81
N ARG A 191 26.00 12.10 2.06
CA ARG A 191 26.90 11.19 2.78
C ARG A 191 26.54 11.17 4.26
N GLY A 192 25.75 10.20 4.69
CA GLY A 192 25.58 9.92 6.12
C GLY A 192 24.22 9.39 6.52
N GLY A 193 24.04 8.06 6.48
CA GLY A 193 23.04 7.32 7.26
C GLY A 193 21.62 7.88 7.29
N CYS A 194 21.11 8.47 6.20
CA CYS A 194 19.81 9.12 6.18
C CYS A 194 18.64 8.13 6.06
N PHE A 195 17.45 8.61 6.39
CA PHE A 195 16.19 8.00 5.96
C PHE A 195 15.76 8.56 4.61
N ILE A 196 15.09 7.72 3.83
CA ILE A 196 14.45 8.08 2.57
C ILE A 196 12.95 7.92 2.77
N ARG A 197 12.21 9.05 2.78
CA ARG A 197 10.76 9.07 2.74
C ARG A 197 10.27 9.13 1.30
N VAL A 198 9.32 8.28 0.95
CA VAL A 198 8.70 8.26 -0.37
C VAL A 198 7.18 8.31 -0.22
N ASN A 199 6.57 9.42 -0.64
CA ASN A 199 5.11 9.56 -0.73
C ASN A 199 4.67 9.18 -2.14
N ILE A 200 3.77 8.20 -2.30
CA ILE A 200 3.43 7.59 -3.59
C ILE A 200 1.95 7.81 -3.88
N THR A 201 1.62 8.10 -5.14
CA THR A 201 0.26 8.13 -5.65
C THR A 201 0.16 7.24 -6.89
N LEU A 202 -0.65 6.19 -6.81
CA LEU A 202 -1.01 5.40 -7.99
C LEU A 202 -1.92 6.22 -8.93
N LEU A 203 -1.63 6.17 -10.23
CA LEU A 203 -2.31 6.92 -11.29
C LEU A 203 -3.45 6.10 -11.92
#